data_AF-A0A7J7S798-F1
#
_entry.id   AF-A0A7J7S798-F1
#
_cell.length_a   1.000
_cell.length_b   1.000
_cell.length_c   1.000
_cell.angle_alpha   90.00
_cell.angle_beta   90.00
_cell.angle_gamma   90.00
#
_symmetry.space_group_name_H-M   'P 1'
#
loop_
_entity.id
_entity.type
_entity.pdbx_description
1 polymer ?
#
loop_
_entity_poly.entity_id
_entity_poly.type
_entity_poly.pdbx_seq_one_letter_code
_entity_poly.pdbx_strand_id
1 'polypeptide(L)'
;MGDADGLRQRRRLQPQVVTDDGQTPEAKDGSSFSGRVFRVTFLMLAASLIVPLLGAIMFLDSPIDPQPLSFKEPPLLLGVLQPNTKLRKAERLFENQLVGPESIANIGDAMFTGTLDGRIIKFESGEVETIARFGSGPCKTQDDEPACGRPLGIRAGPNGTLFVADAYKGLFEVNPWKREVKLLVSSDIPIEGRKMSFVNDLTITRDGRKIYFTDSSSKWQRRDYLLLVMEGTDDGRCLVRRQ
;
A
#
# COMPACT_ATOMS: atom_id res chain seq x y z
N MET A 1 11.57 -86.93 54.51
CA MET A 1 11.19 -88.35 54.57
C MET A 1 9.98 -88.51 53.66
N GLY A 2 10.11 -89.28 52.59
CA GLY A 2 8.98 -89.81 51.79
C GLY A 2 8.32 -88.86 50.79
N ASP A 3 8.67 -89.03 49.52
CA ASP A 3 7.99 -88.47 48.35
C ASP A 3 6.60 -89.10 48.08
N ALA A 4 5.89 -88.38 47.19
CA ALA A 4 4.83 -88.80 46.27
C ALA A 4 3.38 -88.65 46.76
N ASP A 5 2.56 -87.83 46.08
CA ASP A 5 1.95 -88.27 44.82
C ASP A 5 1.27 -87.13 44.01
N GLY A 6 1.34 -87.25 42.69
CA GLY A 6 0.27 -86.90 41.74
C GLY A 6 -0.09 -85.45 41.43
N LEU A 7 0.64 -84.76 40.55
CA LEU A 7 0.05 -83.74 39.66
C LEU A 7 0.54 -83.90 38.21
N ARG A 8 -0.38 -84.30 37.33
CA ARG A 8 -0.21 -84.40 35.87
C ARG A 8 -0.14 -82.98 35.29
N GLN A 9 1.04 -82.52 34.87
CA GLN A 9 1.19 -81.29 34.08
C GLN A 9 1.63 -81.61 32.64
N ARG A 10 0.88 -81.06 31.68
CA ARG A 10 1.10 -81.20 30.24
C ARG A 10 2.50 -80.71 29.84
N ARG A 11 3.21 -81.51 29.04
CA ARG A 11 4.49 -81.20 28.39
C ARG A 11 4.38 -79.85 27.64
N ARG A 12 5.13 -78.84 28.08
CA ARG A 12 5.40 -77.64 27.26
C ARG A 12 6.45 -78.01 26.22
N LEU A 13 6.14 -77.84 24.95
CA LEU A 13 7.11 -77.91 23.86
C LEU A 13 8.09 -76.74 24.04
N GLN A 14 9.34 -77.04 24.40
CA GLN A 14 10.44 -76.08 24.36
C GLN A 14 10.82 -75.86 22.89
N PRO A 15 10.79 -74.62 22.38
CA PRO A 15 11.35 -74.33 21.06
C PRO A 15 12.86 -74.53 21.09
N GLN A 16 13.40 -75.28 20.13
CA GLN A 16 14.84 -75.39 19.90
C GLN A 16 15.36 -74.03 19.45
N VAL A 17 16.32 -73.48 20.19
CA VAL A 17 17.10 -72.32 19.76
C VAL A 17 18.09 -72.79 18.71
N VAL A 18 17.85 -72.41 17.45
CA VAL A 18 18.82 -72.55 16.37
C VAL A 18 19.77 -71.35 16.49
N THR A 19 20.99 -71.57 16.93
CA THR A 19 22.08 -70.61 16.80
C THR A 19 22.62 -70.70 15.38
N ASP A 20 22.33 -69.69 14.57
CA ASP A 20 22.97 -69.50 13.27
C ASP A 20 24.34 -68.83 13.51
N ASP A 21 25.39 -69.64 13.64
CA ASP A 21 26.78 -69.20 13.57
C ASP A 21 27.12 -68.87 12.11
N GLY A 22 26.51 -67.79 11.62
CA GLY A 22 26.82 -67.18 10.34
C GLY A 22 27.56 -65.87 10.56
N GLN A 23 28.81 -65.80 10.08
CA GLN A 23 29.61 -64.57 10.01
C GLN A 23 28.75 -63.39 9.55
N THR A 24 28.65 -62.36 10.39
CA THR A 24 28.07 -61.07 10.01
C THR A 24 29.03 -60.43 8.99
N PRO A 25 28.62 -60.23 7.72
CA PRO A 25 29.37 -59.33 6.86
C PRO A 25 29.19 -57.93 7.41
N GLU A 26 30.27 -57.16 7.48
CA GLU A 26 30.23 -55.73 7.77
C GLU A 26 29.04 -55.08 7.06
N ALA A 27 28.24 -54.33 7.83
CA ALA A 27 27.19 -53.49 7.30
C ALA A 27 27.82 -52.43 6.38
N LYS A 28 28.02 -52.79 5.10
CA LYS A 28 28.18 -51.82 4.04
C LYS A 28 26.90 -51.01 4.03
N ASP A 29 27.07 -49.71 4.20
CA ASP A 29 26.08 -48.65 4.22
C ASP A 29 25.25 -48.64 2.91
N GLY A 30 24.35 -49.63 2.80
CA GLY A 30 23.58 -49.92 1.61
C GLY A 30 22.23 -49.26 1.73
N SER A 31 22.14 -47.98 1.35
CA SER A 31 20.86 -47.27 1.33
C SER A 31 19.78 -48.14 0.64
N SER A 32 18.71 -48.48 1.36
CA SER A 32 17.61 -49.29 0.83
C SER A 32 17.09 -48.71 -0.49
N PHE A 33 16.82 -49.56 -1.47
CA PHE A 33 16.30 -49.21 -2.80
C PHE A 33 15.08 -48.26 -2.71
N SER A 34 14.21 -48.49 -1.71
CA SER A 34 13.06 -47.63 -1.41
C SER A 34 13.46 -46.20 -1.01
N GLY A 35 14.52 -46.04 -0.21
CA GLY A 35 15.05 -44.73 0.18
C GLY A 35 15.69 -43.99 -0.98
N ARG A 36 16.32 -44.69 -1.93
CA ARG A 36 16.83 -44.08 -3.18
C ARG A 36 15.71 -43.60 -4.07
N VAL A 37 14.68 -44.43 -4.28
CA VAL A 37 13.51 -44.06 -5.10
C VAL A 37 12.78 -42.88 -4.47
N PHE A 38 12.50 -42.92 -3.16
CA PHE A 38 11.87 -41.80 -2.46
C PHE A 38 12.68 -40.50 -2.57
N ARG A 39 14.00 -40.55 -2.40
CA ARG A 39 14.88 -39.37 -2.58
C ARG A 39 14.83 -38.86 -4.03
N VAL A 40 14.90 -39.73 -5.03
CA VAL A 40 14.86 -39.34 -6.44
C VAL A 40 13.51 -38.73 -6.79
N THR A 41 12.39 -39.35 -6.40
CA THR A 41 11.04 -38.81 -6.65
C THR A 41 10.85 -37.47 -5.96
N PHE A 42 11.31 -37.32 -4.72
CA PHE A 42 11.25 -36.06 -3.98
C PHE A 42 12.10 -34.97 -4.64
N LEU A 43 13.32 -35.29 -5.09
CA LEU A 43 14.20 -34.35 -5.80
C LEU A 43 13.61 -33.93 -7.15
N MET A 44 13.02 -34.86 -7.91
CA MET A 44 12.37 -34.56 -9.19
C MET A 44 11.13 -33.68 -8.98
N LEU A 45 10.34 -33.93 -7.94
CA LEU A 45 9.19 -33.09 -7.59
C LEU A 45 9.65 -31.69 -7.18
N ALA A 46 10.68 -31.59 -6.33
CA ALA A 46 11.26 -30.31 -5.93
C ALA A 46 11.78 -29.54 -7.16
N ALA A 47 12.54 -30.19 -8.05
CA ALA A 47 13.02 -29.59 -9.28
C ALA A 47 11.87 -29.12 -10.19
N SER A 48 10.80 -29.92 -10.32
CA SER A 48 9.63 -29.54 -11.12
C SER A 48 8.87 -28.33 -10.59
N LEU A 49 9.04 -27.95 -9.31
CA LEU A 49 8.46 -26.75 -8.72
C LEU A 49 9.44 -25.58 -8.73
N ILE A 50 10.72 -25.84 -8.41
CA ILE A 50 11.76 -24.81 -8.29
C ILE A 50 12.14 -24.25 -9.67
N VAL A 51 12.29 -25.08 -10.69
CA VAL A 51 12.68 -24.63 -12.04
C VAL A 51 11.66 -23.66 -12.65
N PRO A 52 10.34 -23.95 -12.69
CA PRO A 52 9.38 -22.98 -13.20
C PRO A 52 9.23 -21.77 -12.29
N LEU A 53 9.41 -21.90 -10.98
CA LEU A 53 9.40 -20.74 -10.07
C LEU A 53 10.58 -19.80 -10.33
N LEU A 54 11.79 -20.34 -10.49
CA LEU A 54 12.98 -19.56 -10.87
C LEU A 54 12.81 -18.95 -12.26
N GLY A 55 12.27 -19.71 -13.21
CA GLY A 55 11.90 -19.20 -14.52
C GLY A 55 10.93 -18.01 -14.39
N ALA A 56 9.85 -18.15 -13.63
CA ALA A 56 8.90 -17.08 -13.39
C ALA A 56 9.57 -15.85 -12.75
N ILE A 57 10.44 -16.02 -11.75
CA ILE A 57 11.19 -14.91 -11.13
C ILE A 57 12.10 -14.20 -12.14
N MET A 58 12.71 -14.95 -13.08
CA MET A 58 13.58 -14.35 -14.10
C MET A 58 12.81 -13.70 -15.26
N PHE A 59 11.59 -14.16 -15.57
CA PHE A 59 10.77 -13.65 -16.68
C PHE A 59 9.71 -12.62 -16.25
N LEU A 60 9.40 -12.51 -14.96
CA LEU A 60 8.50 -11.50 -14.42
C LEU A 60 9.29 -10.23 -14.10
N ASP A 61 9.23 -9.27 -15.02
CA ASP A 61 9.76 -7.93 -14.76
C ASP A 61 8.94 -7.26 -13.65
N SER A 62 9.64 -6.83 -12.60
CA SER A 62 9.02 -6.03 -11.53
C SER A 62 8.62 -4.66 -12.08
N PRO A 63 7.40 -4.16 -11.78
CA PRO A 63 6.98 -2.84 -12.23
C PRO A 63 7.75 -1.69 -11.54
N ILE A 64 8.43 -2.01 -10.43
CA ILE A 64 9.27 -1.10 -9.64
C ILE A 64 10.75 -1.48 -9.75
N ASP A 65 11.61 -0.47 -9.73
CA ASP A 65 13.07 -0.56 -9.58
C ASP A 65 13.49 0.03 -8.21
N PRO A 66 13.37 -0.76 -7.12
CA PRO A 66 13.47 -0.25 -5.76
C PRO A 66 14.87 0.26 -5.42
N GLN A 67 14.94 1.50 -4.96
CA GLN A 67 16.17 2.13 -4.53
C GLN A 67 16.47 1.80 -3.06
N PRO A 68 17.75 1.58 -2.70
CA PRO A 68 18.12 1.31 -1.32
C PRO A 68 17.91 2.56 -0.44
N LEU A 69 16.85 2.54 0.36
CA LEU A 69 16.53 3.61 1.31
C LEU A 69 16.97 3.22 2.73
N SER A 70 17.71 4.11 3.39
CA SER A 70 18.08 3.98 4.80
C SER A 70 17.59 5.20 5.57
N PHE A 71 16.62 4.99 6.45
CA PHE A 71 16.11 6.04 7.33
C PHE A 71 16.92 6.10 8.63
N LYS A 72 17.04 7.30 9.19
CA LYS A 72 17.56 7.47 10.56
C LYS A 72 16.55 6.90 11.55
N GLU A 73 17.04 6.47 12.71
CA GLU A 73 16.15 6.07 13.81
C GLU A 73 15.18 7.21 14.14
N PRO A 74 13.88 6.90 14.31
CA PRO A 74 12.90 7.93 14.63
C PRO A 74 13.22 8.55 16.00
N PRO A 75 12.98 9.86 16.18
CA PRO A 75 13.19 10.51 17.45
C PRO A 75 12.27 9.93 18.53
N LEU A 76 12.71 9.95 19.79
CA LEU A 76 11.86 9.57 20.91
C LEU A 76 10.64 10.50 21.00
N LEU A 77 9.49 9.93 21.31
CA LEU A 77 8.22 10.65 21.49
C LEU A 77 8.19 11.38 22.84
N LEU A 78 9.03 12.41 22.99
CA LEU A 78 9.19 13.20 24.21
C LEU A 78 8.76 14.67 24.00
N GLY A 79 8.51 15.39 25.10
CA GLY A 79 8.06 16.78 25.07
C GLY A 79 6.81 17.00 24.22
N VAL A 80 6.94 17.80 23.16
CA VAL A 80 5.83 18.11 22.23
C VAL A 80 5.35 16.90 21.41
N LEU A 81 6.17 15.85 21.30
CA LEU A 81 5.85 14.61 20.57
C LEU A 81 5.23 13.53 21.47
N GLN A 82 5.04 13.79 22.76
CA GLN A 82 4.46 12.80 23.67
C GLN A 82 3.07 12.33 23.21
N PRO A 83 2.80 11.01 23.27
CA PRO A 83 1.47 10.48 22.97
C PRO A 83 0.41 11.16 23.83
N ASN A 84 -0.70 11.54 23.21
CA ASN A 84 -1.82 12.18 23.90
C ASN A 84 -3.15 11.69 23.34
N THR A 85 -4.23 11.96 24.08
CA THR A 85 -5.59 11.52 23.74
C THR A 85 -6.51 12.68 23.38
N LYS A 86 -5.96 13.86 23.05
CA LYS A 86 -6.76 15.08 22.79
C LYS A 86 -7.82 14.85 21.70
N LEU A 87 -7.45 14.15 20.63
CA LEU A 87 -8.34 13.84 19.50
C LEU A 87 -9.45 12.84 19.84
N ARG A 88 -9.41 12.14 20.99
CA ARG A 88 -10.55 11.28 21.43
C ARG A 88 -11.79 12.10 21.80
N LYS A 89 -11.63 13.39 22.10
CA LYS A 89 -12.72 14.32 22.41
C LYS A 89 -13.21 15.09 21.18
N ALA A 90 -12.61 14.85 20.01
CA ALA A 90 -13.02 15.52 18.79
C ALA A 90 -14.42 15.03 18.37
N GLU A 91 -15.23 15.97 17.90
CA GLU A 91 -16.51 15.67 17.27
C GLU A 91 -16.27 15.15 15.85
N ARG A 92 -17.02 14.12 15.45
CA ARG A 92 -17.00 13.58 14.09
C ARG A 92 -18.12 14.24 13.29
N LEU A 93 -17.74 15.09 12.35
CA LEU A 93 -18.70 15.74 11.45
C LEU A 93 -18.84 14.91 10.17
N PHE A 94 -20.08 14.76 9.68
CA PHE A 94 -20.41 14.14 8.39
C PHE A 94 -19.88 12.70 8.20
N GLU A 95 -19.80 11.93 9.30
CA GLU A 95 -19.39 10.53 9.27
C GLU A 95 -20.30 9.73 8.32
N ASN A 96 -19.69 8.91 7.46
CA ASN A 96 -20.35 8.14 6.39
C ASN A 96 -21.06 8.96 5.29
N GLN A 97 -21.04 10.30 5.35
CA GLN A 97 -21.60 11.17 4.30
C GLN A 97 -20.53 11.65 3.33
N LEU A 98 -19.33 11.93 3.84
CA LEU A 98 -18.18 12.40 3.07
C LEU A 98 -17.08 11.35 3.05
N VAL A 99 -16.64 10.97 1.86
CA VAL A 99 -15.62 9.94 1.67
C VAL A 99 -14.35 10.59 1.14
N GLY A 100 -13.24 10.33 1.82
CA GLY A 100 -11.91 10.79 1.46
C GLY A 100 -11.68 12.31 1.49
N PRO A 101 -12.19 13.10 2.45
CA PRO A 101 -11.68 14.46 2.64
C PRO A 101 -10.19 14.41 2.99
N GLU A 102 -9.38 15.24 2.35
CA GLU A 102 -7.92 15.21 2.49
C GLU A 102 -7.38 16.56 2.97
N SER A 103 -7.70 17.65 2.29
CA SER A 103 -7.42 19.02 2.74
C SER A 103 -8.69 19.79 3.09
N ILE A 104 -8.60 20.63 4.11
CA ILE A 104 -9.65 21.59 4.51
C ILE A 104 -9.17 23.03 4.29
N ALA A 105 -10.04 23.90 3.81
CA ALA A 105 -9.83 25.35 3.75
C ALA A 105 -11.10 26.07 4.21
N ASN A 106 -10.96 27.29 4.73
CA ASN A 106 -12.08 28.11 5.16
C ASN A 106 -12.05 29.50 4.52
N ILE A 107 -13.22 30.03 4.20
CA ILE A 107 -13.42 31.42 3.79
C ILE A 107 -14.60 31.97 4.60
N GLY A 108 -14.30 32.84 5.56
CA GLY A 108 -15.29 33.20 6.59
C GLY A 108 -15.66 31.96 7.42
N ASP A 109 -16.98 31.75 7.58
CA ASP A 109 -17.55 30.60 8.32
C ASP A 109 -17.76 29.36 7.43
N ALA A 110 -17.63 29.51 6.11
CA ALA A 110 -17.73 28.40 5.17
C ALA A 110 -16.43 27.60 5.11
N MET A 111 -16.55 26.29 5.22
CA MET A 111 -15.44 25.34 5.06
C MET A 111 -15.57 24.57 3.74
N PHE A 112 -14.43 24.16 3.19
CA PHE A 112 -14.33 23.49 1.90
C PHE A 112 -13.38 22.31 2.00
N THR A 113 -13.73 21.21 1.33
CA THR A 113 -12.85 20.03 1.19
C THR A 113 -13.06 19.37 -0.16
N GLY A 114 -12.05 18.60 -0.59
CA GLY A 114 -12.16 17.63 -1.67
C GLY A 114 -12.84 16.35 -1.21
N THR A 115 -13.32 15.53 -2.14
CA THR A 115 -13.81 14.17 -1.89
C THR A 115 -13.11 13.15 -2.78
N LEU A 116 -13.26 11.87 -2.45
CA LEU A 116 -12.75 10.74 -3.25
C LEU A 116 -13.25 10.77 -4.70
N ASP A 117 -14.49 11.22 -4.92
CA ASP A 117 -15.17 11.19 -6.21
C ASP A 117 -14.96 12.46 -7.06
N GLY A 118 -13.94 13.26 -6.75
CA GLY A 118 -13.54 14.40 -7.58
C GLY A 118 -14.35 15.68 -7.37
N ARG A 119 -15.13 15.77 -6.29
CA ARG A 119 -15.90 16.97 -5.95
C ARG A 119 -15.16 17.89 -5.01
N ILE A 120 -15.46 19.17 -5.11
CA ILE A 120 -15.25 20.15 -4.06
C ILE A 120 -16.59 20.42 -3.41
N ILE A 121 -16.63 20.23 -2.09
CA ILE A 121 -17.81 20.50 -1.30
C ILE A 121 -17.59 21.73 -0.43
N LYS A 122 -18.66 22.46 -0.21
CA LYS A 122 -18.79 23.52 0.79
C LYS A 122 -19.64 22.95 1.93
N PHE A 123 -19.25 23.23 3.16
CA PHE A 123 -20.10 22.99 4.31
C PHE A 123 -20.11 24.20 5.24
N GLU A 124 -21.31 24.62 5.61
CA GLU A 124 -21.59 25.83 6.38
C GLU A 124 -22.89 25.59 7.15
N SER A 125 -22.90 25.89 8.46
CA SER A 125 -24.09 25.73 9.31
C SER A 125 -24.75 24.33 9.28
N GLY A 126 -23.95 23.27 9.07
CA GLY A 126 -24.43 21.88 9.01
C GLY A 126 -24.98 21.44 7.65
N GLU A 127 -25.08 22.34 6.67
CA GLU A 127 -25.44 21.99 5.29
C GLU A 127 -24.21 21.65 4.46
N VAL A 128 -24.35 20.69 3.54
CA VAL A 128 -23.29 20.26 2.63
C VAL A 128 -23.74 20.47 1.18
N GLU A 129 -22.92 21.16 0.42
CA GLU A 129 -23.20 21.52 -0.97
C GLU A 129 -22.02 21.15 -1.87
N THR A 130 -22.29 20.62 -3.07
CA THR A 130 -21.23 20.44 -4.08
C THR A 130 -21.10 21.73 -4.90
N ILE A 131 -19.92 22.35 -4.87
CA ILE A 131 -19.64 23.59 -5.62
C ILE A 131 -18.91 23.36 -6.93
N ALA A 132 -18.17 22.26 -7.05
CA ALA A 132 -17.43 21.90 -8.26
C ALA A 132 -17.22 20.38 -8.37
N ARG A 133 -17.04 19.89 -9.59
CA ARG A 133 -16.59 18.53 -9.90
C ARG A 133 -15.59 18.61 -11.05
N PHE A 134 -14.40 18.02 -10.90
CA PHE A 134 -13.33 18.14 -11.89
C PHE A 134 -13.39 17.13 -13.04
N GLY A 135 -14.11 16.04 -12.85
CA GLY A 135 -14.23 14.98 -13.84
C GLY A 135 -15.63 14.40 -13.92
N SER A 136 -15.74 13.36 -14.72
CA SER A 136 -17.01 12.68 -15.03
C SER A 136 -16.77 11.18 -15.03
N GLY A 137 -17.77 10.41 -14.61
CA GLY A 137 -17.68 8.96 -14.60
C GLY A 137 -18.53 8.36 -13.48
N PRO A 138 -18.44 7.03 -13.30
CA PRO A 138 -19.10 6.35 -12.20
C PRO A 138 -18.54 6.80 -10.84
N CYS A 139 -17.24 7.15 -10.76
CA CYS A 139 -16.56 7.67 -9.57
C CYS A 139 -16.83 6.86 -8.30
N LYS A 140 -16.79 5.53 -8.43
CA LYS A 140 -17.12 4.58 -7.36
C LYS A 140 -15.89 3.94 -6.76
N THR A 141 -14.84 3.73 -7.56
CA THR A 141 -13.63 3.02 -7.14
C THR A 141 -12.39 3.88 -7.30
N GLN A 142 -11.28 3.42 -6.73
CA GLN A 142 -9.97 4.06 -6.88
C GLN A 142 -9.50 4.10 -8.34
N ASP A 143 -9.93 3.12 -9.16
CA ASP A 143 -9.61 3.05 -10.58
C ASP A 143 -10.30 4.14 -11.41
N ASP A 144 -11.40 4.69 -10.90
CA ASP A 144 -12.14 5.79 -11.54
C ASP A 144 -11.47 7.16 -11.28
N GLU A 145 -10.58 7.26 -10.28
CA GLU A 145 -9.99 8.54 -9.87
C GLU A 145 -9.31 9.32 -11.01
N PRO A 146 -8.57 8.71 -11.96
CA PRO A 146 -8.01 9.46 -13.09
C PRO A 146 -9.08 10.18 -13.94
N ALA A 147 -10.25 9.55 -14.12
CA ALA A 147 -11.36 10.13 -14.87
C ALA A 147 -12.09 11.20 -14.04
N CYS A 148 -12.36 10.91 -12.77
CA CYS A 148 -13.16 11.74 -11.86
C CYS A 148 -12.39 12.93 -11.28
N GLY A 149 -11.07 12.81 -11.13
CA GLY A 149 -10.26 13.69 -10.31
C GLY A 149 -10.21 13.22 -8.85
N ARG A 150 -9.18 13.66 -8.15
CA ARG A 150 -8.98 13.50 -6.72
C ARG A 150 -8.35 14.79 -6.16
N PRO A 151 -9.15 15.74 -5.68
CA PRO A 151 -8.65 16.94 -5.02
C PRO A 151 -7.99 16.56 -3.69
N LEU A 152 -6.72 16.89 -3.57
CA LEU A 152 -5.91 16.67 -2.38
C LEU A 152 -5.70 18.04 -1.71
N GLY A 153 -4.70 18.81 -2.11
CA GLY A 153 -4.46 20.14 -1.54
C GLY A 153 -5.52 21.20 -1.87
N ILE A 154 -5.98 21.95 -0.87
CA ILE A 154 -6.88 23.11 -1.04
C ILE A 154 -6.40 24.28 -0.19
N ARG A 155 -6.29 25.49 -0.77
CA ARG A 155 -5.99 26.73 -0.04
C ARG A 155 -6.93 27.86 -0.43
N ALA A 156 -7.33 28.65 0.56
CA ALA A 156 -8.04 29.90 0.32
C ALA A 156 -7.08 30.93 -0.29
N GLY A 157 -7.55 31.56 -1.36
CA GLY A 157 -6.90 32.67 -2.05
C GLY A 157 -7.27 34.03 -1.48
N PRO A 158 -6.50 35.09 -1.80
CA PRO A 158 -6.75 36.44 -1.31
C PRO A 158 -8.07 37.04 -1.82
N ASN A 159 -8.55 36.61 -2.98
CA ASN A 159 -9.78 37.10 -3.61
C ASN A 159 -11.01 36.25 -3.24
N GLY A 160 -10.88 35.42 -2.20
CA GLY A 160 -11.91 34.47 -1.84
C GLY A 160 -12.03 33.26 -2.77
N THR A 161 -11.18 33.13 -3.79
CA THR A 161 -11.13 31.91 -4.58
C THR A 161 -10.48 30.77 -3.79
N LEU A 162 -10.69 29.53 -4.21
CA LEU A 162 -9.96 28.37 -3.72
C LEU A 162 -8.94 27.95 -4.78
N PHE A 163 -7.73 27.66 -4.36
CA PHE A 163 -6.76 26.98 -5.21
C PHE A 163 -6.72 25.53 -4.83
N VAL A 164 -6.78 24.66 -5.83
CA VAL A 164 -6.96 23.24 -5.63
C VAL A 164 -5.95 22.45 -6.45
N ALA A 165 -5.24 21.53 -5.79
CA ALA A 165 -4.40 20.52 -6.40
C ALA A 165 -5.22 19.25 -6.57
N ASP A 166 -5.45 18.86 -7.82
CA ASP A 166 -6.02 17.58 -8.18
C ASP A 166 -4.92 16.62 -8.60
N ALA A 167 -4.93 15.41 -8.03
CA ALA A 167 -3.86 14.44 -8.21
C ALA A 167 -3.61 14.02 -9.66
N TYR A 168 -4.63 14.09 -10.51
CA TYR A 168 -4.58 13.60 -11.88
C TYR A 168 -4.68 14.73 -12.91
N LYS A 169 -5.37 15.82 -12.57
CA LYS A 169 -5.73 16.87 -13.53
C LYS A 169 -4.92 18.16 -13.38
N GLY A 170 -4.25 18.34 -12.24
CA GLY A 170 -3.31 19.44 -12.02
C GLY A 170 -3.85 20.52 -11.09
N LEU A 171 -3.55 21.79 -11.38
CA LEU A 171 -3.83 22.93 -10.50
C LEU A 171 -5.03 23.73 -11.02
N PHE A 172 -5.97 24.02 -10.13
CA PHE A 172 -7.20 24.77 -10.43
C PHE A 172 -7.36 25.99 -9.54
N GLU A 173 -8.06 26.99 -10.05
CA GLU A 173 -8.71 28.05 -9.27
C GLU A 173 -10.22 27.83 -9.34
N VAL A 174 -10.89 27.82 -8.19
CA VAL A 174 -12.32 27.60 -8.04
C VAL A 174 -12.93 28.83 -7.38
N ASN A 175 -13.95 29.41 -8.00
CA ASN A 175 -14.78 30.42 -7.35
C ASN A 175 -15.95 29.71 -6.67
N PRO A 176 -15.97 29.59 -5.33
CA PRO A 176 -16.98 28.80 -4.65
C PRO A 176 -18.39 29.40 -4.74
N TRP A 177 -18.53 30.72 -4.92
CA TRP A 177 -19.84 31.39 -4.97
C TRP A 177 -20.45 31.38 -6.38
N LYS A 178 -19.62 31.51 -7.41
CA LYS A 178 -20.06 31.43 -8.80
C LYS A 178 -20.08 30.01 -9.35
N ARG A 179 -19.50 29.05 -8.61
CA ARG A 179 -19.27 27.66 -9.03
C ARG A 179 -18.49 27.56 -10.34
N GLU A 180 -17.54 28.48 -10.54
CA GLU A 180 -16.67 28.52 -11.71
C GLU A 180 -15.35 27.81 -11.39
N VAL A 181 -14.88 26.99 -12.32
CA VAL A 181 -13.61 26.27 -12.22
C VAL A 181 -12.72 26.68 -13.38
N LYS A 182 -11.49 27.10 -13.06
CA LYS A 182 -10.47 27.49 -14.03
C LYS A 182 -9.24 26.61 -13.86
N LEU A 183 -8.86 25.90 -14.90
CA LEU A 183 -7.61 25.17 -14.95
C LEU A 183 -6.44 26.16 -15.06
N LEU A 184 -5.48 26.08 -14.15
CA LEU A 184 -4.27 26.90 -14.16
C LEU A 184 -3.10 26.15 -14.78
N VAL A 185 -2.90 24.90 -14.38
CA VAL A 185 -1.81 24.03 -14.85
C VAL A 185 -2.38 22.64 -15.09
N SER A 186 -2.28 22.14 -16.31
CA SER A 186 -2.69 20.76 -16.64
C SER A 186 -1.56 19.77 -16.32
N SER A 187 -1.90 18.66 -15.68
CA SER A 187 -0.99 17.52 -15.48
C SER A 187 -0.57 16.84 -16.79
N ASP A 188 -1.35 17.00 -17.86
CA ASP A 188 -1.05 16.44 -19.18
C ASP A 188 0.07 17.18 -19.92
N ILE A 189 0.41 18.40 -19.47
CA ILE A 189 1.49 19.20 -20.06
C ILE A 189 2.77 18.95 -19.26
N PRO A 190 3.80 18.31 -19.85
CA PRO A 190 5.06 18.09 -19.16
C PRO A 190 5.75 19.41 -18.82
N ILE A 191 6.36 19.47 -17.64
CA ILE A 191 7.23 20.58 -17.22
C ILE A 191 8.65 20.05 -17.21
N GLU A 192 9.54 20.71 -17.96
CA GLU A 192 10.93 20.26 -18.15
C GLU A 192 11.01 18.81 -18.64
N GLY A 193 10.14 18.44 -19.58
CA GLY A 193 10.08 17.09 -20.17
C GLY A 193 9.49 16.01 -19.26
N ARG A 194 9.07 16.34 -18.02
CA ARG A 194 8.53 15.39 -17.05
C ARG A 194 7.04 15.63 -16.78
N LYS A 195 6.24 14.58 -16.96
CA LYS A 195 4.80 14.58 -16.64
C LYS A 195 4.58 14.78 -15.14
N MET A 196 3.51 15.48 -14.77
CA MET A 196 3.04 15.54 -13.38
C MET A 196 2.08 14.38 -13.16
N SER A 197 2.57 13.27 -12.59
CA SER A 197 1.77 12.06 -12.45
C SER A 197 1.02 12.02 -11.13
N PHE A 198 1.48 12.75 -10.11
CA PHE A 198 0.83 12.80 -8.80
C PHE A 198 0.99 14.17 -8.14
N VAL A 199 0.17 15.13 -8.56
CA VAL A 199 0.08 16.43 -7.88
C VAL A 199 -0.55 16.24 -6.49
N ASN A 200 0.03 16.81 -5.44
CA ASN A 200 -0.38 16.48 -4.07
C ASN A 200 -0.91 17.70 -3.32
N ASP A 201 -0.03 18.57 -2.83
CA ASP A 201 -0.45 19.75 -2.09
C ASP A 201 0.07 21.06 -2.72
N LEU A 202 -0.50 22.19 -2.27
CA LEU A 202 -0.12 23.52 -2.69
C LEU A 202 -0.10 24.53 -1.53
N THR A 203 0.63 25.61 -1.73
CA THR A 203 0.56 26.81 -0.90
C THR A 203 0.70 28.05 -1.76
N ILE A 204 0.24 29.18 -1.26
CA ILE A 204 0.19 30.44 -2.00
C ILE A 204 0.88 31.51 -1.17
N THR A 205 1.61 32.39 -1.84
CA THR A 205 2.15 33.57 -1.19
C THR A 205 1.03 34.49 -0.71
N ARG A 206 1.29 35.23 0.36
CA ARG A 206 0.31 36.17 0.94
C ARG A 206 -0.18 37.23 -0.06
N ASP A 207 0.65 37.59 -1.04
CA ASP A 207 0.32 38.53 -2.11
C ASP A 207 -0.43 37.88 -3.29
N GLY A 208 -0.68 36.56 -3.25
CA GLY A 208 -1.37 35.81 -4.29
C GLY A 208 -0.58 35.59 -5.59
N ARG A 209 0.64 36.15 -5.70
CA ARG A 209 1.39 36.18 -6.98
C ARG A 209 2.07 34.87 -7.32
N LYS A 210 2.30 33.99 -6.34
CA LYS A 210 2.96 32.70 -6.55
C LYS A 210 2.19 31.58 -5.88
N ILE A 211 2.03 30.49 -6.62
CA ILE A 211 1.50 29.24 -6.12
C ILE A 211 2.64 28.23 -6.19
N TYR A 212 3.02 27.69 -5.03
CA TYR A 212 3.95 26.59 -4.92
C TYR A 212 3.15 25.30 -4.77
N PHE A 213 3.49 24.26 -5.51
CA PHE A 213 2.79 22.99 -5.47
C PHE A 213 3.75 21.84 -5.66
N THR A 214 3.35 20.65 -5.19
CA THR A 214 4.18 19.46 -5.25
C THR A 214 3.64 18.46 -6.25
N ASP A 215 4.55 17.84 -7.00
CA ASP A 215 4.32 16.63 -7.78
C ASP A 215 5.09 15.50 -7.10
N SER A 216 4.39 14.59 -6.44
CA SER A 216 4.99 13.56 -5.58
C SER A 216 5.74 12.48 -6.38
N SER A 217 5.36 12.26 -7.63
CA SER A 217 6.09 11.41 -8.56
C SER A 217 5.76 11.79 -10.00
N SER A 218 6.78 11.69 -10.85
CA SER A 218 6.68 11.82 -12.30
C SER A 218 6.29 10.50 -12.98
N LYS A 219 6.46 9.36 -12.31
CA LYS A 219 6.15 8.00 -12.81
C LYS A 219 4.80 7.49 -12.32
N TRP A 220 4.58 7.47 -11.02
CA TRP A 220 3.40 6.84 -10.41
C TRP A 220 2.27 7.84 -10.20
N GLN A 221 1.03 7.37 -10.42
CA GLN A 221 -0.16 8.13 -10.07
C GLN A 221 -0.58 7.86 -8.62
N ARG A 222 -1.48 8.69 -8.10
CA ARG A 222 -1.98 8.56 -6.72
C ARG A 222 -2.55 7.17 -6.41
N ARG A 223 -3.26 6.53 -7.35
CA ARG A 223 -3.80 5.18 -7.11
C ARG A 223 -2.72 4.14 -6.86
N ASP A 224 -1.53 4.37 -7.40
CA ASP A 224 -0.36 3.49 -7.34
C ASP A 224 0.66 3.96 -6.30
N TYR A 225 0.27 4.80 -5.33
CA TYR A 225 1.20 5.41 -4.37
C TYR A 225 2.00 4.39 -3.54
N LEU A 226 1.50 3.17 -3.35
CA LEU A 226 2.26 2.11 -2.68
C LEU A 226 3.47 1.68 -3.52
N LEU A 227 3.34 1.64 -4.85
CA LEU A 227 4.47 1.37 -5.75
C LEU A 227 5.50 2.48 -5.68
N LEU A 228 5.06 3.74 -5.61
CA LEU A 228 5.94 4.90 -5.35
C LEU A 228 6.74 4.73 -4.07
N VAL A 229 6.08 4.39 -2.96
CA VAL A 229 6.74 4.22 -1.65
C VAL A 229 7.73 3.05 -1.67
N MET A 230 7.38 1.94 -2.30
CA MET A 230 8.27 0.77 -2.42
C MET A 230 9.44 1.01 -3.36
N GLU A 231 9.24 1.81 -4.42
CA GLU A 231 10.31 2.14 -5.36
C GLU A 231 11.31 3.12 -4.76
N GLY A 232 10.84 4.09 -3.95
CA GLY A 232 11.72 4.93 -3.15
C GLY A 232 12.55 5.94 -3.96
N THR A 233 12.09 6.30 -5.16
CA THR A 233 12.75 7.28 -6.04
C THR A 233 12.66 8.70 -5.51
N ASP A 234 13.59 9.56 -5.93
CA ASP A 234 13.66 10.98 -5.62
C ASP A 234 13.10 11.87 -6.76
N ASP A 235 12.18 11.33 -7.57
CA ASP A 235 11.64 12.00 -8.75
C ASP A 235 10.53 13.04 -8.43
N GLY A 236 10.19 13.19 -7.15
CA GLY A 236 9.27 14.21 -6.66
C GLY A 236 9.80 15.64 -6.86
N ARG A 237 8.89 16.59 -7.10
CA ARG A 237 9.23 17.97 -7.47
C ARG A 237 8.41 18.98 -6.69
N CYS A 238 9.02 20.12 -6.37
CA CYS A 238 8.32 21.33 -5.96
C CYS A 238 8.36 22.32 -7.12
N LEU A 239 7.19 22.75 -7.57
CA LEU A 239 6.98 23.59 -8.73
C LEU A 239 6.37 24.92 -8.32
N VAL A 240 6.60 25.95 -9.14
CA VAL A 240 6.03 27.29 -8.90
C VAL A 240 5.32 27.80 -10.13
N ARG A 241 4.09 28.27 -9.94
CA ARG A 241 3.35 29.07 -10.91
C ARG A 241 3.37 30.53 -10.48
N ARG A 242 3.66 31.43 -11.41
CA ARG A 242 3.46 32.88 -11.25
C ARG A 242 2.08 33.23 -11.83
N GLN A 243 1.27 33.96 -11.07
CA GLN A 243 0.01 34.52 -11.58
C GLN A 243 0.27 35.69 -12.53
#